data_AF-A0A958BY55-F1
#
_entry.id   AF-A0A958BY55-F1
#
_cell.length_a   1.000
_cell.length_b   1.000
_cell.length_c   1.000
_cell.angle_alpha   90.00
_cell.angle_beta   90.00
_cell.angle_gamma   90.00
#
_symmetry.space_group_name_H-M   'P 1'
#
loop_
_entity.id
_entity.type
_entity.pdbx_description
1 polymer ?
#
loop_
_entity_poly.entity_id
_entity_poly.type
_entity_poly.pdbx_seq_one_letter_code
_entity_poly.pdbx_strand_id
1 'polypeptide(L)'
;MPTTKKNRLFLPVAIILTLIAVLCVWTRWRYMQASVFQIDEFISMLAIRMILEKGQPILPSGLYYDHGLVFSYIGALIAYAADGNLLAVRWWSLIAGGLAVVALWLTAWRLYDSPWWGLVPALYLALDPNAIQWGGRIRMYSQADLIVFLWILLAWLGTLDGERRWARWLLIALIWVGLNTHLVLLLLLPPLAFALLITWLVKHRQSSPDKKSNPVADLASPINSTSKLQPDDPGPYQLMLQLQKNLSVSRELIIDLLLATAVVILAFWSGQQSFVASYTVDSSIPDTETEAINTDPVNDVISFEL
;
A
#
# COMPACT_ATOMS: atom_id res chain seq x y z
N MET A 1 29.98 13.07 -19.22
CA MET A 1 28.61 12.83 -19.73
C MET A 1 28.38 11.34 -19.94
N PRO A 2 27.67 10.63 -19.05
CA PRO A 2 27.16 9.29 -19.32
C PRO A 2 25.65 9.22 -18.99
N THR A 3 24.78 9.82 -19.80
CA THR A 3 23.32 9.79 -19.60
C THR A 3 22.57 8.96 -20.65
N THR A 4 23.23 8.54 -21.73
CA THR A 4 22.56 7.95 -22.89
C THR A 4 22.17 6.48 -22.74
N LYS A 5 22.90 5.68 -21.93
CA LYS A 5 22.57 4.26 -21.71
C LYS A 5 21.36 4.06 -20.79
N LYS A 6 21.17 4.93 -19.79
CA LYS A 6 20.10 4.75 -18.79
C LYS A 6 18.71 4.86 -19.45
N ASN A 7 18.54 5.78 -20.40
CA ASN A 7 17.27 6.03 -21.07
C ASN A 7 16.80 4.88 -21.98
N ARG A 8 17.73 4.07 -22.53
CA ARG A 8 17.37 2.95 -23.42
C ARG A 8 16.71 1.79 -22.68
N LEU A 9 17.00 1.62 -21.39
CA LEU A 9 16.40 0.55 -20.58
C LEU A 9 15.03 0.95 -20.01
N PHE A 10 14.75 2.25 -19.91
CA PHE A 10 13.48 2.74 -19.36
C PHE A 10 12.30 2.58 -20.31
N LEU A 11 12.49 2.76 -21.61
CA LEU A 11 11.42 2.62 -22.60
C LEU A 11 10.75 1.24 -22.58
N PRO A 12 11.47 0.10 -22.66
CA PRO A 12 10.81 -1.21 -22.62
C PRO A 12 10.10 -1.45 -21.30
N VAL A 13 10.66 -1.01 -20.16
CA VAL A 13 9.99 -1.16 -18.86
C VAL A 13 8.71 -0.33 -18.80
N ALA A 14 8.72 0.91 -19.30
CA ALA A 14 7.54 1.76 -19.35
C ALA A 14 6.44 1.14 -20.22
N ILE A 15 6.80 0.55 -21.37
CA ILE A 15 5.86 -0.17 -22.24
C ILE A 15 5.25 -1.36 -21.49
N ILE A 16 6.07 -2.21 -20.87
CA ILE A 16 5.59 -3.38 -20.14
C ILE A 16 4.70 -2.97 -18.97
N LEU A 17 5.09 -1.95 -18.19
CA LEU A 17 4.28 -1.42 -17.11
C LEU A 17 2.93 -0.88 -17.60
N THR A 18 2.92 -0.20 -18.76
CA THR A 18 1.68 0.29 -19.37
C THR A 18 0.78 -0.87 -19.77
N LEU A 19 1.33 -1.94 -20.35
CA LEU A 19 0.57 -3.15 -20.68
C LEU A 19 0.00 -3.82 -19.43
N ILE A 20 0.78 -3.91 -18.34
CA ILE A 20 0.30 -4.43 -17.04
C ILE A 20 -0.83 -3.56 -16.50
N ALA A 21 -0.70 -2.23 -16.53
CA ALA A 21 -1.73 -1.32 -16.05
C ALA A 21 -3.01 -1.42 -16.88
N VAL A 22 -2.90 -1.53 -18.22
CA VAL A 22 -4.05 -1.76 -19.11
C VAL A 22 -4.72 -3.10 -18.81
N LEU A 23 -3.94 -4.18 -18.68
CA LEU A 23 -4.45 -5.50 -18.31
C LEU A 23 -5.21 -5.44 -16.99
N CYS A 24 -4.64 -4.77 -16.00
CA CYS A 24 -5.20 -4.59 -14.67
C CYS A 24 -6.55 -3.83 -14.67
N VAL A 25 -6.61 -2.73 -15.42
CA VAL A 25 -7.86 -1.98 -15.62
C VAL A 25 -8.88 -2.83 -16.37
N TRP A 26 -8.45 -3.55 -17.40
CA TRP A 26 -9.32 -4.37 -18.22
C TRP A 26 -9.94 -5.54 -17.44
N THR A 27 -9.16 -6.29 -16.66
CA THR A 27 -9.69 -7.42 -15.86
C THR A 27 -10.71 -6.94 -14.82
N ARG A 28 -10.42 -5.84 -14.12
CA ARG A 28 -11.34 -5.22 -13.15
C ARG A 28 -12.59 -4.66 -13.80
N TRP A 29 -12.46 -4.01 -14.95
CA TRP A 29 -13.59 -3.54 -15.75
C TRP A 29 -14.51 -4.68 -16.19
N ARG A 30 -13.93 -5.80 -16.65
CA ARG A 30 -14.69 -7.00 -17.04
C ARG A 30 -15.40 -7.61 -15.84
N TYR A 31 -14.72 -7.69 -14.69
CA TYR A 31 -15.32 -8.13 -13.44
C TYR A 31 -16.51 -7.24 -13.04
N MET A 32 -16.30 -5.92 -13.03
CA MET A 32 -17.30 -4.91 -12.65
C MET A 32 -18.61 -5.02 -13.46
N GLN A 33 -18.52 -5.36 -14.75
CA GLN A 33 -19.68 -5.57 -15.63
C GLN A 33 -20.40 -6.90 -15.37
N ALA A 34 -19.65 -7.95 -15.00
CA ALA A 34 -20.20 -9.30 -14.83
C ALA A 34 -20.67 -9.57 -13.40
N SER A 35 -20.21 -8.80 -12.41
CA SER A 35 -20.47 -9.06 -11.00
C SER A 35 -21.81 -8.49 -10.53
N VAL A 36 -22.57 -9.31 -9.81
CA VAL A 36 -23.69 -8.89 -8.98
C VAL A 36 -23.15 -8.15 -7.74
N PHE A 37 -23.97 -7.28 -7.15
CA PHE A 37 -23.62 -6.58 -5.90
C PHE A 37 -23.31 -7.56 -4.78
N GLN A 38 -22.19 -7.31 -4.10
CA GLN A 38 -21.92 -7.93 -2.81
C GLN A 38 -22.71 -7.25 -1.71
N ILE A 39 -23.09 -8.02 -0.67
CA ILE A 39 -23.82 -7.52 0.49
C ILE A 39 -23.18 -6.26 1.13
N ASP A 40 -21.85 -6.22 1.20
CA ASP A 40 -21.10 -5.10 1.78
C ASP A 40 -21.06 -3.83 0.91
N GLU A 41 -21.36 -3.95 -0.39
CA GLU A 41 -21.48 -2.78 -1.28
C GLU A 41 -22.69 -1.94 -0.88
N PHE A 42 -23.79 -2.56 -0.43
CA PHE A 42 -24.99 -1.84 -0.03
C PHE A 42 -24.74 -0.92 1.17
N ILE A 43 -23.95 -1.36 2.15
CA ILE A 43 -23.60 -0.53 3.31
C ILE A 43 -22.76 0.68 2.85
N SER A 44 -21.81 0.45 1.94
CA SER A 44 -20.94 1.51 1.40
C SER A 44 -21.76 2.52 0.56
N MET A 45 -22.66 2.02 -0.30
CA MET A 45 -23.59 2.83 -1.08
C MET A 45 -24.54 3.64 -0.19
N LEU A 46 -25.04 3.04 0.88
CA LEU A 46 -25.90 3.72 1.83
C LEU A 46 -25.13 4.84 2.53
N ALA A 47 -23.92 4.60 3.04
CA ALA A 47 -23.08 5.64 3.62
C ALA A 47 -22.81 6.80 2.65
N ILE A 48 -22.53 6.51 1.37
CA ILE A 48 -22.35 7.52 0.32
C ILE A 48 -23.63 8.33 0.11
N ARG A 49 -24.79 7.67 0.04
CA ARG A 49 -26.10 8.34 -0.06
C ARG A 49 -26.35 9.25 1.15
N MET A 50 -26.04 8.79 2.36
CA MET A 50 -26.20 9.61 3.57
C MET A 50 -25.30 10.85 3.56
N ILE A 51 -24.10 10.77 2.98
CA ILE A 51 -23.23 11.95 2.77
C ILE A 51 -23.88 12.93 1.78
N LEU A 52 -24.46 12.44 0.69
CA LEU A 52 -25.14 13.31 -0.28
C LEU A 52 -26.38 14.00 0.32
N GLU A 53 -27.16 13.29 1.13
CA GLU A 53 -28.41 13.79 1.70
C GLU A 53 -28.20 14.66 2.96
N LYS A 54 -27.26 14.26 3.83
CA LYS A 54 -27.08 14.84 5.17
C LYS A 54 -25.69 15.43 5.43
N GLY A 55 -24.75 15.28 4.48
CA GLY A 55 -23.37 15.71 4.64
C GLY A 55 -22.50 14.79 5.50
N GLN A 56 -23.06 13.71 6.07
CA GLN A 56 -22.36 12.79 6.98
C GLN A 56 -22.80 11.33 6.77
N PRO A 57 -21.91 10.34 6.96
CA PRO A 57 -22.22 8.92 6.75
C PRO A 57 -22.95 8.29 7.96
N ILE A 58 -24.04 8.91 8.41
CA ILE A 58 -24.88 8.37 9.48
C ILE A 58 -26.00 7.54 8.84
N LEU A 59 -25.92 6.22 8.99
CA LEU A 59 -26.90 5.27 8.44
C LEU A 59 -28.31 5.51 9.01
N PRO A 60 -29.39 5.05 8.35
CA PRO A 60 -30.76 5.19 8.86
C PRO A 60 -30.98 4.61 10.26
N SER A 61 -30.16 3.64 10.67
CA SER A 61 -30.16 3.09 12.03
C SER A 61 -29.61 4.04 13.10
N GLY A 62 -29.03 5.18 12.71
CA GLY A 62 -28.29 6.09 13.59
C GLY A 62 -26.81 5.72 13.76
N LEU A 63 -26.36 4.62 13.18
CA LEU A 63 -24.95 4.21 13.24
C LEU A 63 -24.08 5.10 12.36
N TYR A 64 -22.99 5.63 12.91
CA TYR A 64 -21.97 6.33 12.16
C TYR A 64 -21.07 5.31 11.43
N TYR A 65 -21.02 5.38 10.10
CA TYR A 65 -20.18 4.50 9.29
C TYR A 65 -18.75 5.07 9.19
N ASP A 66 -17.88 4.59 10.07
CA ASP A 66 -16.46 4.97 10.15
C ASP A 66 -15.55 4.14 9.22
N HIS A 67 -16.02 2.97 8.78
CA HIS A 67 -15.30 2.12 7.84
C HIS A 67 -15.21 2.79 6.46
N GLY A 68 -14.02 3.04 5.92
CA GLY A 68 -13.93 3.65 4.59
C GLY A 68 -14.45 5.08 4.54
N LEU A 69 -14.27 5.86 5.61
CA LEU A 69 -14.73 7.25 5.68
C LEU A 69 -14.24 8.07 4.47
N VAL A 70 -12.93 8.02 4.21
CA VAL A 70 -12.33 8.73 3.05
C VAL A 70 -12.89 8.22 1.73
N PHE A 71 -13.04 6.89 1.59
CA PHE A 71 -13.62 6.29 0.40
C PHE A 71 -15.07 6.75 0.18
N SER A 72 -15.85 6.88 1.24
CA SER A 72 -17.26 7.28 1.18
C SER A 72 -17.41 8.74 0.78
N TYR A 73 -16.55 9.66 1.25
CA TYR A 73 -16.56 11.05 0.80
C TYR A 73 -16.12 11.21 -0.66
N ILE A 74 -15.09 10.47 -1.09
CA ILE A 74 -14.70 10.45 -2.51
C ILE A 74 -15.83 9.86 -3.36
N GLY A 75 -16.47 8.78 -2.88
CA GLY A 75 -17.61 8.16 -3.52
C GLY A 75 -18.80 9.12 -3.65
N ALA A 76 -19.10 9.91 -2.62
CA ALA A 76 -20.14 10.94 -2.67
C ALA A 76 -19.80 12.02 -3.70
N LEU A 77 -18.55 12.48 -3.77
CA LEU A 77 -18.12 13.44 -4.79
C LEU A 77 -18.30 12.87 -6.22
N ILE A 78 -17.96 11.60 -6.43
CA ILE A 78 -18.08 10.94 -7.74
C ILE A 78 -19.55 10.72 -8.09
N ALA A 79 -20.36 10.25 -7.15
CA ALA A 79 -21.79 10.08 -7.35
C ALA A 79 -22.47 11.42 -7.64
N TYR A 80 -22.11 12.49 -6.93
CA TYR A 80 -22.59 13.85 -7.19
C TYR A 80 -22.23 14.31 -8.61
N ALA A 81 -20.97 14.10 -9.03
CA ALA A 81 -20.52 14.42 -10.39
C ALA A 81 -21.18 13.55 -11.48
N ALA A 82 -21.78 12.43 -11.11
CA ALA A 82 -22.50 11.51 -11.98
C ALA A 82 -24.02 11.57 -11.76
N ASP A 83 -24.56 12.74 -11.40
CA ASP A 83 -25.99 13.00 -11.22
C ASP A 83 -26.68 12.03 -10.23
N GLY A 84 -25.99 11.70 -9.14
CA GLY A 84 -26.48 10.79 -8.10
C GLY A 84 -26.27 9.31 -8.40
N ASN A 85 -25.63 8.95 -9.51
CA ASN A 85 -25.39 7.55 -9.87
C ASN A 85 -24.34 6.89 -8.97
N LEU A 86 -24.80 6.14 -7.97
CA LEU A 86 -23.93 5.41 -7.02
C LEU A 86 -23.05 4.35 -7.71
N LEU A 87 -23.43 3.84 -8.88
CA LEU A 87 -22.62 2.86 -9.60
C LEU A 87 -21.34 3.48 -10.17
N ALA A 88 -21.35 4.79 -10.41
CA ALA A 88 -20.16 5.51 -10.85
C ALA A 88 -19.01 5.40 -9.84
N VAL A 89 -19.30 5.13 -8.57
CA VAL A 89 -18.29 4.97 -7.51
C VAL A 89 -17.38 3.76 -7.76
N ARG A 90 -17.83 2.73 -8.48
CA ARG A 90 -16.96 1.60 -8.86
C ARG A 90 -15.76 2.04 -9.69
N TRP A 91 -15.86 3.15 -10.44
CA TRP A 91 -14.73 3.72 -11.16
C TRP A 91 -13.59 4.14 -10.24
N TRP A 92 -13.89 4.60 -9.03
CA TRP A 92 -12.86 4.94 -8.06
C TRP A 92 -12.04 3.74 -7.64
N SER A 93 -12.70 2.62 -7.30
CA SER A 93 -11.99 1.37 -6.96
C SER A 93 -11.11 0.88 -8.11
N LEU A 94 -11.61 0.98 -9.34
CA LEU A 94 -10.86 0.62 -10.55
C LEU A 94 -9.63 1.52 -10.73
N ILE A 95 -9.79 2.84 -10.61
CA ILE A 95 -8.69 3.81 -10.71
C ILE A 95 -7.68 3.59 -9.58
N ALA A 96 -8.14 3.50 -8.34
CA ALA A 96 -7.29 3.28 -7.17
C ALA A 96 -6.48 1.98 -7.30
N GLY A 97 -7.11 0.90 -7.76
CA GLY A 97 -6.41 -0.36 -8.02
C GLY A 97 -5.37 -0.26 -9.14
N GLY A 98 -5.66 0.49 -10.21
CA GLY A 98 -4.68 0.74 -11.28
C GLY A 98 -3.48 1.55 -10.79
N LEU A 99 -3.75 2.59 -9.99
CA LEU A 99 -2.72 3.38 -9.32
C LEU A 99 -1.92 2.55 -8.31
N ALA A 100 -2.54 1.60 -7.62
CA ALA A 100 -1.87 0.71 -6.68
C ALA A 100 -0.81 -0.15 -7.38
N VAL A 101 -1.08 -0.65 -8.59
CA VAL A 101 -0.10 -1.37 -9.41
C VAL A 101 1.12 -0.51 -9.74
N VAL A 102 0.91 0.75 -10.11
CA VAL A 102 2.01 1.68 -10.39
C VAL A 102 2.78 2.02 -9.11
N ALA A 103 2.09 2.24 -8.00
CA ALA A 103 2.71 2.52 -6.71
C ALA A 103 3.54 1.33 -6.21
N LEU A 104 3.06 0.10 -6.39
CA LEU A 104 3.81 -1.12 -6.05
C LEU A 104 5.04 -1.28 -6.95
N TRP A 105 4.92 -1.05 -8.26
CA TRP A 105 6.08 -1.02 -9.17
C TRP A 105 7.12 0.00 -8.72
N LEU A 106 6.71 1.23 -8.41
CA LEU A 106 7.60 2.29 -7.93
C LEU A 106 8.30 1.89 -6.63
N THR A 107 7.55 1.32 -5.68
CA THR A 107 8.08 0.86 -4.39
C THR A 107 9.15 -0.21 -4.59
N ALA A 108 8.84 -1.26 -5.34
CA ALA A 108 9.78 -2.35 -5.61
C ALA A 108 10.97 -1.89 -6.45
N TRP A 109 10.78 -1.02 -7.45
CA TRP A 109 11.89 -0.42 -8.20
C TRP A 109 12.86 0.29 -7.25
N ARG A 110 12.35 1.08 -6.29
CA ARG A 110 13.19 1.81 -5.33
C ARG A 110 13.90 0.89 -4.34
N LEU A 111 13.23 -0.15 -3.85
CA LEU A 111 13.83 -1.11 -2.91
C LEU A 111 14.96 -1.93 -3.56
N TYR A 112 14.77 -2.40 -4.79
CA TYR A 112 15.74 -3.27 -5.48
C TYR A 112 16.69 -2.54 -6.44
N ASP A 113 16.59 -1.21 -6.53
CA ASP A 113 17.33 -0.34 -7.46
C ASP A 113 17.27 -0.82 -8.93
N SER A 114 16.18 -1.50 -9.30
CA SER A 114 16.00 -2.10 -10.61
C SER A 114 14.53 -2.02 -11.04
N PRO A 115 14.24 -1.36 -12.18
CA PRO A 115 12.87 -1.19 -12.63
C PRO A 115 12.24 -2.50 -13.13
N TRP A 116 13.07 -3.51 -13.45
CA TRP A 116 12.61 -4.85 -13.84
C TRP A 116 12.05 -5.64 -12.66
N TRP A 117 12.68 -5.55 -11.48
CA TRP A 117 12.20 -6.22 -10.27
C TRP A 117 10.86 -5.66 -9.79
N GLY A 118 10.54 -4.40 -10.13
CA GLY A 118 9.22 -3.83 -9.87
C GLY A 118 8.10 -4.40 -10.73
N LEU A 119 8.41 -4.96 -11.92
CA LEU A 119 7.38 -5.46 -12.83
C LEU A 119 6.73 -6.75 -12.32
N VAL A 120 7.47 -7.59 -11.61
CA VAL A 120 6.98 -8.86 -11.06
C VAL A 120 5.84 -8.66 -10.06
N PRO A 121 6.00 -7.87 -8.96
CA PRO A 121 4.91 -7.65 -8.02
C PRO A 121 3.76 -6.83 -8.63
N ALA A 122 4.04 -5.94 -9.59
CA ALA A 122 3.02 -5.20 -10.33
C ALA A 122 2.14 -6.14 -11.17
N LEU A 123 2.74 -7.08 -11.89
CA LEU A 123 2.02 -8.11 -12.65
C LEU A 123 1.23 -9.04 -11.73
N TYR A 124 1.81 -9.43 -10.60
CA TYR A 124 1.12 -10.23 -9.59
C TYR A 124 -0.15 -9.54 -9.09
N LEU A 125 -0.06 -8.28 -8.66
CA LEU A 125 -1.23 -7.51 -8.20
C LEU A 125 -2.25 -7.25 -9.31
N ALA A 126 -1.82 -7.13 -10.57
CA ALA A 126 -2.71 -6.96 -11.72
C ALA A 126 -3.54 -8.21 -12.03
N LEU A 127 -3.00 -9.40 -11.72
CA LEU A 127 -3.61 -10.70 -11.99
C LEU A 127 -4.23 -11.36 -10.75
N ASP A 128 -3.97 -10.84 -9.55
CA ASP A 128 -4.51 -11.37 -8.30
C ASP A 128 -6.05 -11.36 -8.32
N PRO A 129 -6.72 -12.53 -8.23
CA PRO A 129 -8.18 -12.62 -8.28
C PRO A 129 -8.86 -11.78 -7.19
N ASN A 130 -8.25 -11.68 -6.01
CA ASN A 130 -8.77 -10.87 -4.92
C ASN A 130 -8.72 -9.38 -5.26
N ALA A 131 -7.58 -8.88 -5.73
CA ALA A 131 -7.45 -7.50 -6.17
C ALA A 131 -8.35 -7.18 -7.38
N ILE A 132 -8.64 -8.16 -8.25
CA ILE A 132 -9.62 -8.00 -9.33
C ILE A 132 -11.03 -7.84 -8.77
N GLN A 133 -11.44 -8.75 -7.88
CA GLN A 133 -12.76 -8.74 -7.24
C GLN A 133 -12.98 -7.44 -6.47
N TRP A 134 -12.05 -7.06 -5.60
CA TRP A 134 -12.20 -5.89 -4.75
C TRP A 134 -12.00 -4.57 -5.50
N GLY A 135 -11.22 -4.57 -6.59
CA GLY A 135 -11.04 -3.41 -7.46
C GLY A 135 -12.21 -3.13 -8.40
N GLY A 136 -13.16 -4.06 -8.53
CA GLY A 136 -14.41 -3.86 -9.30
C GLY A 136 -15.64 -3.52 -8.46
N ARG A 137 -15.52 -3.44 -7.13
CA ARG A 137 -16.66 -3.26 -6.20
C ARG A 137 -16.64 -1.89 -5.52
N ILE A 138 -17.79 -1.44 -5.01
CA ILE A 138 -17.92 -0.21 -4.20
C ILE A 138 -17.38 -0.48 -2.79
N ARG A 139 -16.06 -0.63 -2.67
CA ARG A 139 -15.35 -0.95 -1.42
C ARG A 139 -13.98 -0.27 -1.37
N MET A 140 -13.52 0.03 -0.16
CA MET A 140 -12.29 0.78 0.09
C MET A 140 -10.98 0.00 -0.10
N TYR A 141 -11.02 -1.30 -0.41
CA TYR A 141 -9.83 -2.14 -0.38
C TYR A 141 -8.76 -1.74 -1.40
N SER A 142 -9.12 -1.46 -2.65
CA SER A 142 -8.14 -1.00 -3.65
C SER A 142 -7.58 0.39 -3.35
N GLN A 143 -8.35 1.24 -2.67
CA GLN A 143 -7.83 2.50 -2.12
C GLN A 143 -6.84 2.24 -0.97
N ALA A 144 -7.13 1.26 -0.11
CA ALA A 144 -6.24 0.86 0.96
C ALA A 144 -4.91 0.32 0.40
N ASP A 145 -4.94 -0.55 -0.62
CA ASP A 145 -3.73 -1.06 -1.29
C ASP A 145 -2.85 0.07 -1.83
N LEU A 146 -3.45 1.03 -2.55
CA LEU A 146 -2.76 2.23 -3.04
C LEU A 146 -2.08 2.98 -1.89
N ILE A 147 -2.82 3.25 -0.81
CA ILE A 147 -2.32 3.98 0.35
C ILE A 147 -1.15 3.24 1.00
N VAL A 148 -1.23 1.92 1.15
CA VAL A 148 -0.16 1.10 1.75
C VAL A 148 1.13 1.19 0.93
N PHE A 149 1.06 1.03 -0.40
CA PHE A 149 2.25 1.15 -1.23
C PHE A 149 2.83 2.56 -1.21
N LEU A 150 1.98 3.59 -1.16
CA LEU A 150 2.43 4.96 -0.97
C LEU A 150 3.07 5.19 0.41
N TRP A 151 2.59 4.55 1.49
CA TRP A 151 3.25 4.63 2.80
C TRP A 151 4.67 4.11 2.73
N ILE A 152 4.87 2.93 2.13
CA ILE A 152 6.19 2.30 2.01
C ILE A 152 7.11 3.17 1.14
N LEU A 153 6.62 3.65 0.00
CA LEU A 153 7.37 4.51 -0.90
C LEU A 153 7.79 5.83 -0.23
N LEU A 154 6.88 6.48 0.49
CA LEU A 154 7.16 7.74 1.17
C LEU A 154 8.06 7.56 2.39
N ALA A 155 7.92 6.45 3.11
CA ALA A 155 8.85 6.07 4.17
C ALA A 155 10.27 5.91 3.61
N TRP A 156 10.43 5.16 2.51
CA TRP A 156 11.70 5.02 1.81
C TRP A 156 12.30 6.37 1.38
N LEU A 157 11.52 7.22 0.71
CA LEU A 157 11.97 8.56 0.28
C LEU A 157 12.29 9.50 1.45
N GLY A 158 11.58 9.34 2.56
CA GLY A 158 11.73 10.14 3.76
C GLY A 158 12.95 9.75 4.60
N THR A 159 13.40 8.50 4.55
CA THR A 159 14.47 8.00 5.44
C THR A 159 15.70 7.47 4.73
N LEU A 160 15.56 6.79 3.60
CA LEU A 160 16.65 6.09 2.93
C LEU A 160 17.15 6.80 1.67
N ASP A 161 16.26 7.43 0.91
CA ASP A 161 16.61 8.12 -0.35
C ASP A 161 16.64 9.65 -0.21
N GLY A 162 17.76 10.17 0.32
CA GLY A 162 18.04 11.60 0.38
C GLY A 162 17.23 12.37 1.44
N GLU A 163 16.57 11.65 2.35
CA GLU A 163 15.92 12.20 3.56
C GLU A 163 14.99 13.39 3.29
N ARG A 164 14.12 13.22 2.30
CA ARG A 164 13.25 14.29 1.82
C ARG A 164 12.23 14.64 2.91
N ARG A 165 12.40 15.82 3.51
CA ARG A 165 11.50 16.31 4.58
C ARG A 165 10.03 16.31 4.16
N TRP A 166 9.72 16.71 2.93
CA TRP A 166 8.35 16.72 2.42
C TRP A 166 7.71 15.32 2.39
N ALA A 167 8.50 14.27 2.11
CA ALA A 167 7.99 12.90 2.06
C ALA A 167 7.58 12.39 3.44
N ARG A 168 8.25 12.84 4.51
CA ARG A 168 7.88 12.51 5.90
C ARG A 168 6.54 13.14 6.28
N TRP A 169 6.35 14.42 5.96
CA TRP A 169 5.09 15.11 6.23
C TRP A 169 3.94 14.51 5.42
N LEU A 170 4.19 14.19 4.14
CA LEU A 170 3.21 13.52 3.31
C LEU A 170 2.89 12.11 3.83
N LEU A 171 3.88 11.36 4.32
CA LEU A 171 3.66 10.07 4.97
C LEU A 171 2.75 10.21 6.19
N ILE A 172 3.00 11.18 7.08
CA ILE A 172 2.17 11.41 8.28
C ILE A 172 0.73 11.74 7.87
N ALA A 173 0.55 12.63 6.90
CA ALA A 173 -0.78 12.95 6.37
C ALA A 173 -1.47 11.72 5.78
N LEU A 174 -0.73 10.92 5.00
CA LEU A 174 -1.27 9.73 4.36
C LEU A 174 -1.54 8.60 5.36
N ILE A 175 -0.83 8.55 6.49
CA ILE A 175 -1.13 7.66 7.62
C ILE A 175 -2.52 7.98 8.16
N TRP A 176 -2.78 9.25 8.42
CA TRP A 176 -4.09 9.69 8.89
C TRP A 176 -5.20 9.36 7.88
N VAL A 177 -4.97 9.58 6.59
CA VAL A 177 -5.91 9.22 5.51
C VAL A 177 -6.15 7.70 5.46
N GLY A 178 -5.11 6.88 5.59
CA GLY A 178 -5.24 5.42 5.55
C GLY A 178 -5.98 4.85 6.76
N LEU A 179 -5.74 5.38 7.96
CA LEU A 179 -6.49 4.98 9.15
C LEU A 179 -8.00 5.28 9.02
N ASN A 180 -8.36 6.39 8.37
CA ASN A 180 -9.75 6.74 8.04
C ASN A 180 -10.27 6.03 6.78
N THR A 181 -9.42 5.32 6.03
CA THR A 181 -9.85 4.49 4.90
C THR A 181 -10.12 3.08 5.37
N HIS A 182 -9.23 2.49 6.17
CA HIS A 182 -9.37 1.10 6.57
C HIS A 182 -8.58 0.82 7.86
N LEU A 183 -9.29 0.51 8.95
CA LEU A 183 -8.69 0.37 10.28
C LEU A 183 -7.61 -0.72 10.38
N VAL A 184 -7.66 -1.77 9.54
CA VAL A 184 -6.61 -2.82 9.52
C VAL A 184 -5.22 -2.24 9.18
N LEU A 185 -5.13 -1.06 8.54
CA LEU A 185 -3.84 -0.40 8.31
C LEU A 185 -3.13 -0.01 9.61
N LEU A 186 -3.84 0.02 10.75
CA LEU A 186 -3.23 0.17 12.07
C LEU A 186 -2.20 -0.94 12.36
N LEU A 187 -2.42 -2.15 11.84
CA LEU A 187 -1.49 -3.28 11.98
C LEU A 187 -0.15 -3.04 11.26
N LEU A 188 -0.10 -2.09 10.32
CA LEU A 188 1.12 -1.71 9.60
C LEU A 188 1.97 -0.70 10.35
N LEU A 189 1.42 0.01 11.34
CA LEU A 189 2.17 1.03 12.06
C LEU A 189 3.32 0.45 12.89
N PRO A 190 3.15 -0.65 13.66
CA PRO A 190 4.26 -1.22 14.41
C PRO A 190 5.46 -1.64 13.53
N PRO A 191 5.29 -2.43 12.45
CA PRO A 191 6.44 -2.82 11.63
C PRO A 191 7.04 -1.62 10.87
N LEU A 192 6.23 -0.66 10.44
CA LEU A 192 6.73 0.57 9.82
C LEU A 192 7.57 1.37 10.82
N ALA A 193 7.05 1.60 12.03
CA ALA A 193 7.78 2.30 13.09
C ALA A 193 9.09 1.59 13.47
N PHE A 194 9.06 0.26 13.53
CA PHE A 194 10.24 -0.55 13.80
C PHE A 194 11.31 -0.43 12.69
N ALA A 195 10.90 -0.50 11.42
CA ALA A 195 11.80 -0.30 10.28
C ALA A 195 12.43 1.12 10.28
N LEU A 196 11.64 2.14 10.60
CA LEU A 196 12.12 3.52 10.73
C LEU A 196 13.09 3.67 11.91
N LEU A 197 12.82 3.04 13.05
CA LEU A 197 13.68 3.05 14.23
C LEU A 197 15.04 2.39 13.94
N ILE A 198 15.03 1.21 13.30
CA ILE A 198 16.28 0.53 12.90
C ILE A 198 17.10 1.42 11.96
N THR A 199 16.45 2.00 10.95
CA THR A 199 17.11 2.90 9.99
C THR A 199 17.77 4.08 10.72
N TRP A 200 17.05 4.68 11.67
CA TRP A 200 17.57 5.77 12.49
C TRP A 200 18.76 5.34 13.36
N LEU A 201 18.68 4.20 14.05
CA LEU A 201 19.75 3.67 14.90
C LEU A 201 21.02 3.38 14.11
N VAL A 202 20.90 2.73 12.95
CA VAL A 202 22.03 2.42 12.06
C VAL A 202 22.71 3.70 11.60
N LYS A 203 21.94 4.69 11.18
CA LYS A 203 22.46 5.98 10.74
C LYS A 203 23.15 6.73 11.89
N HIS A 204 22.57 6.71 13.09
CA HIS A 204 23.14 7.42 14.25
C HIS A 204 24.50 6.82 14.64
N ARG A 205 24.62 5.49 14.62
CA ARG A 205 25.89 4.79 14.89
C ARG A 205 26.99 5.18 13.89
N GLN A 206 26.65 5.36 12.61
CA GLN A 206 27.60 5.81 11.58
C GLN A 206 27.99 7.28 11.75
N SER A 207 27.08 8.11 12.29
CA SER A 207 27.33 9.54 12.48
C SER A 207 28.14 9.88 13.73
N SER A 208 28.30 8.94 14.67
CA SER A 208 29.17 9.12 15.83
C SER A 208 30.61 9.01 15.32
N PRO A 209 31.30 10.12 15.04
CA PRO A 209 32.68 10.06 14.62
C PRO A 209 33.41 9.38 15.77
N ASP A 210 34.33 8.49 15.46
CA ASP A 210 35.22 7.93 16.48
C ASP A 210 35.94 9.12 17.13
N LYS A 211 35.37 9.65 18.22
CA LYS A 211 35.92 10.73 19.06
C LYS A 211 37.03 10.14 19.92
N LYS A 212 37.82 9.28 19.30
CA LYS A 212 39.17 8.85 19.67
C LYS A 212 40.12 9.49 18.66
N SER A 213 40.04 10.82 18.52
CA SER A 213 41.27 11.60 18.53
C SER A 213 41.95 11.20 19.85
N ASN A 214 42.93 10.29 19.79
CA ASN A 214 43.73 9.90 20.93
C ASN A 214 44.16 11.16 21.69
N PRO A 215 43.63 11.48 22.89
CA PRO A 215 44.17 12.60 23.66
C PRO A 215 45.61 12.34 24.12
N VAL A 216 46.13 11.13 23.88
CA VAL A 216 47.48 10.69 24.24
C VAL A 216 48.49 10.92 23.10
N ALA A 217 48.06 11.14 21.85
CA ALA A 217 48.97 11.43 20.75
C ALA A 217 49.43 12.90 20.71
N ASP A 218 48.71 13.81 21.37
CA ASP A 218 49.01 15.25 21.41
C ASP A 218 49.88 15.70 22.60
N LEU A 219 50.28 14.77 23.48
CA LEU A 219 51.13 15.07 24.65
C LEU A 219 52.50 14.40 24.61
N ALA A 220 52.80 13.58 23.60
CA ALA A 220 54.07 12.85 23.51
C ALA A 220 54.58 12.73 22.07
N SER A 221 54.93 13.85 21.44
CA SER A 221 56.00 13.82 20.43
C SER A 221 56.98 14.98 20.67
N PRO A 222 58.19 14.71 21.18
CA PRO A 222 59.33 15.56 20.91
C PRO A 222 59.68 15.41 19.43
N ILE A 223 59.90 16.55 18.79
CA ILE A 223 60.42 16.72 17.44
C ILE A 223 61.59 15.74 17.22
N ASN A 224 61.39 14.68 16.43
CA ASN A 224 62.49 13.93 15.83
C ASN A 224 62.10 13.48 14.42
N SER A 225 62.59 14.27 13.47
CA SER A 225 62.61 14.01 12.04
C SER A 225 63.44 12.76 11.74
N THR A 226 62.78 11.67 11.32
CA THR A 226 63.20 10.72 10.26
C THR A 226 62.48 9.38 10.48
N SER A 227 61.19 9.26 10.10
CA SER A 227 60.53 7.95 10.00
C SER A 227 60.17 7.68 8.55
N LYS A 228 60.79 6.61 8.03
CA LYS A 228 60.53 6.00 6.73
C LYS A 228 59.03 5.78 6.54
N LEU A 229 58.52 6.11 5.35
CA LEU A 229 57.19 5.74 4.86
C LEU A 229 56.97 4.24 5.06
N GLN A 230 56.10 3.88 6.00
CA GLN A 230 55.63 2.51 6.17
C GLN A 230 54.41 2.32 5.24
N PRO A 231 54.41 1.35 4.31
CA PRO A 231 53.45 1.31 3.20
C PRO A 231 52.06 0.75 3.54
N ASP A 232 51.76 0.46 4.80
CA ASP A 232 50.65 -0.43 5.17
C ASP A 232 49.40 0.30 5.68
N ASP A 233 49.38 1.63 5.63
CA ASP A 233 48.20 2.39 6.00
C ASP A 233 47.13 2.16 4.91
N PRO A 234 45.95 1.61 5.26
CA PRO A 234 44.90 1.34 4.29
C PRO A 234 44.47 2.66 3.68
N GLY A 235 44.95 2.92 2.47
CA GLY A 235 44.70 4.17 1.77
C GLY A 235 43.20 4.47 1.70
N PRO A 236 42.81 5.75 1.48
CA PRO A 236 41.42 6.22 1.54
C PRO A 236 40.42 5.38 0.72
N TYR A 237 40.90 4.63 -0.27
CA TYR A 237 40.13 3.67 -1.05
C TYR A 237 39.61 2.45 -0.24
N GLN A 238 40.42 1.90 0.67
CA GLN A 238 40.04 0.78 1.55
C GLN A 238 38.94 1.20 2.54
N LEU A 239 39.03 2.43 3.07
CA LEU A 239 38.01 3.01 3.94
C LEU A 239 36.69 3.19 3.20
N MET A 240 36.74 3.63 1.94
CA MET A 240 35.55 3.80 1.10
C MET A 240 34.87 2.45 0.79
N LEU A 241 35.66 1.39 0.54
CA LEU A 241 35.14 0.04 0.32
C LEU A 241 34.50 -0.56 1.58
N GLN A 242 35.07 -0.32 2.77
CA GLN A 242 34.48 -0.76 4.04
C GLN A 242 33.15 -0.04 4.32
N LEU A 243 33.07 1.26 4.08
CA LEU A 243 31.82 2.02 4.22
C LEU A 243 30.74 1.52 3.26
N GLN A 244 31.11 1.23 2.00
CA GLN A 244 30.18 0.67 1.01
C GLN A 244 29.67 -0.71 1.43
N LYS A 245 30.54 -1.57 1.97
CA LYS A 245 30.17 -2.91 2.46
C LYS A 245 29.26 -2.86 3.70
N ASN A 246 29.48 -1.90 4.61
CA ASN A 246 28.60 -1.74 5.77
C ASN A 246 27.21 -1.17 5.39
N LEU A 247 27.16 -0.29 4.39
CA LEU A 247 25.90 0.21 3.83
C LEU A 247 25.09 -0.90 3.14
N SER A 248 25.75 -1.84 2.45
CA SER A 248 25.04 -2.96 1.81
C SER A 248 24.40 -3.89 2.84
N VAL A 249 25.09 -4.21 3.95
CA VAL A 249 24.54 -5.06 5.01
C VAL A 249 23.31 -4.43 5.67
N SER A 250 23.31 -3.11 5.88
CA SER A 250 22.14 -2.42 6.42
C SER A 250 20.94 -2.40 5.47
N ARG A 251 21.16 -2.41 4.15
CA ARG A 251 20.09 -2.47 3.15
C ARG A 251 19.43 -3.83 3.12
N GLU A 252 20.20 -4.91 3.10
CA GLU A 252 19.67 -6.29 3.10
C GLU A 252 18.75 -6.52 4.31
N LEU A 253 19.17 -6.11 5.51
CA LEU A 253 18.41 -6.33 6.74
C LEU A 253 17.10 -5.52 6.76
N ILE A 254 17.07 -4.32 6.17
CA ILE A 254 15.86 -3.52 6.01
C ILE A 254 14.93 -4.16 4.97
N ILE A 255 15.48 -4.65 3.86
CA ILE A 255 14.71 -5.34 2.81
C ILE A 255 14.06 -6.61 3.39
N ASP A 256 14.81 -7.42 4.14
CA ASP A 256 14.32 -8.63 4.78
C ASP A 256 13.19 -8.34 5.77
N LEU A 257 13.33 -7.26 6.57
CA LEU A 257 12.29 -6.84 7.50
C LEU A 257 11.02 -6.35 6.80
N LEU A 258 11.16 -5.59 5.71
CA LEU A 258 10.03 -5.13 4.90
C LEU A 258 9.34 -6.31 4.20
N LEU A 259 10.10 -7.29 3.70
CA LEU A 259 9.57 -8.51 3.11
C LEU A 259 8.85 -9.38 4.14
N ALA A 260 9.45 -9.59 5.31
CA ALA A 260 8.81 -10.33 6.40
C ALA A 260 7.49 -9.66 6.82
N THR A 261 7.48 -8.33 6.90
CA THR A 261 6.26 -7.55 7.17
C THR A 261 5.22 -7.75 6.07
N ALA A 262 5.59 -7.63 4.81
CA ALA A 262 4.71 -7.86 3.66
C ALA A 262 4.12 -9.27 3.68
N VAL A 263 4.91 -10.29 3.99
CA VAL A 263 4.46 -11.68 4.10
C VAL A 263 3.44 -11.85 5.23
N VAL A 264 3.68 -11.26 6.40
CA VAL A 264 2.73 -11.31 7.53
C VAL A 264 1.41 -10.64 7.17
N ILE A 265 1.45 -9.51 6.45
CA ILE A 265 0.24 -8.81 5.99
C ILE A 265 -0.53 -9.66 4.99
N LEU A 266 0.16 -10.23 4.00
CA LEU A 266 -0.46 -11.10 2.99
C LEU A 266 -1.06 -12.37 3.61
N ALA A 267 -0.37 -12.95 4.60
CA ALA A 267 -0.87 -14.12 5.34
C ALA A 267 -2.08 -13.78 6.24
N PHE A 268 -2.08 -12.62 6.88
CA PHE A 268 -3.23 -12.14 7.65
C PHE A 268 -4.42 -11.87 6.73
N TRP A 269 -4.17 -11.27 5.56
CA TRP A 269 -5.18 -10.98 4.55
C TRP A 269 -5.79 -12.25 3.96
N SER A 270 -4.98 -13.27 3.66
CA SER A 270 -5.50 -14.56 3.19
C SER A 270 -6.28 -15.30 4.29
N GLY A 271 -5.82 -15.24 5.54
CA GLY A 271 -6.48 -15.87 6.69
C GLY A 271 -7.87 -15.30 7.02
N GLN A 272 -8.06 -13.98 6.90
CA GLN A 272 -9.37 -13.33 7.05
C GLN A 272 -10.40 -13.85 6.03
N GLN A 273 -9.96 -14.26 4.84
CA GLN A 273 -10.86 -14.75 3.80
C GLN A 273 -11.27 -16.22 3.97
N SER A 274 -10.39 -17.08 4.49
CA SER A 274 -10.73 -18.47 4.81
C SER A 274 -11.83 -18.55 5.87
N PHE A 275 -11.86 -17.59 6.81
CA PHE A 275 -12.89 -17.51 7.84
C PHE A 275 -14.28 -17.16 7.29
N VAL A 276 -14.35 -16.33 6.24
CA VAL A 276 -15.63 -15.99 5.59
C VAL A 276 -16.14 -17.15 4.72
N ALA A 277 -15.25 -17.90 4.08
CA ALA A 277 -15.62 -19.08 3.31
C ALA A 277 -16.22 -20.21 4.17
N SER A 278 -15.85 -20.31 5.46
CA SER A 278 -16.45 -21.29 6.39
C SER A 278 -17.85 -20.92 6.90
N TYR A 279 -18.35 -19.71 6.62
CA TYR A 279 -19.72 -19.29 6.94
C TYR A 279 -20.70 -19.51 5.78
N THR A 280 -20.32 -20.23 4.71
CA THR A 280 -21.29 -20.77 3.77
C THR A 280 -22.15 -21.79 4.51
N VAL A 281 -23.30 -21.27 4.95
CA VAL A 281 -24.46 -21.92 5.55
C VAL A 281 -24.51 -23.39 5.18
N ASP A 282 -24.41 -24.24 6.21
CA ASP A 282 -24.80 -25.64 6.14
C ASP A 282 -26.25 -25.68 5.68
N SER A 283 -26.46 -25.92 4.39
CA SER A 283 -27.78 -26.00 3.76
C SER A 283 -28.50 -27.31 4.09
N SER A 284 -28.08 -28.00 5.15
CA SER A 284 -28.74 -29.19 5.68
C SER A 284 -29.89 -28.87 6.64
N ILE A 285 -30.55 -27.71 6.48
CA ILE A 285 -31.89 -27.53 7.06
C ILE A 285 -32.80 -28.52 6.31
N PRO A 286 -33.36 -29.53 7.01
CA PRO A 286 -34.21 -30.51 6.36
C PRO A 286 -35.47 -29.83 5.83
N ASP A 287 -35.85 -30.18 4.59
CA ASP A 287 -37.09 -29.81 3.91
C ASP A 287 -38.32 -30.46 4.59
N THR A 288 -38.50 -30.24 5.90
CA THR A 288 -39.66 -30.70 6.65
C THR A 288 -40.47 -29.50 7.08
N GLU A 289 -41.35 -29.05 6.19
CA GLU A 289 -42.72 -28.55 6.43
C GLU A 289 -43.16 -27.62 5.30
N THR A 290 -43.40 -28.22 4.14
CA THR A 290 -44.29 -27.68 3.12
C THR A 290 -45.74 -27.89 3.57
N GLU A 291 -46.14 -27.32 4.71
CA GLU A 291 -47.56 -27.21 5.05
C GLU A 291 -48.18 -26.01 4.33
N ALA A 292 -49.29 -26.30 3.65
CA ALA A 292 -49.97 -25.43 2.72
C ALA A 292 -50.56 -24.19 3.41
N ILE A 293 -49.87 -23.06 3.31
CA ILE A 293 -50.49 -21.76 3.53
C ILE A 293 -51.07 -21.29 2.20
N ASN A 294 -52.32 -21.67 2.01
CA ASN A 294 -53.22 -21.14 0.98
C ASN A 294 -53.62 -19.72 1.39
N THR A 295 -52.93 -18.69 0.88
CA THR A 295 -53.35 -17.30 1.01
C THR A 295 -53.60 -16.70 -0.37
N ASP A 296 -54.86 -16.27 -0.56
CA ASP A 296 -55.40 -15.61 -1.72
C ASP A 296 -54.54 -14.44 -2.25
N PRO A 297 -54.56 -14.18 -3.58
CA PRO A 297 -53.84 -13.07 -4.17
C PRO A 297 -54.60 -11.76 -3.94
N VAL A 298 -54.22 -11.00 -2.91
CA VAL A 298 -54.56 -9.57 -2.84
C VAL A 298 -53.53 -8.82 -3.68
N ASN A 299 -53.97 -8.40 -4.86
CA ASN A 299 -53.31 -7.42 -5.71
C ASN A 299 -53.17 -6.09 -4.97
N ASP A 300 -52.05 -5.85 -4.30
CA ASP A 300 -51.64 -4.48 -3.98
C ASP A 300 -50.33 -4.15 -4.69
N VAL A 301 -50.52 -3.36 -5.74
CA VAL A 301 -49.51 -2.74 -6.59
C VAL A 301 -48.74 -1.74 -5.75
N ILE A 302 -47.56 -2.12 -5.26
CA ILE A 302 -46.56 -1.15 -4.80
C ILE A 302 -45.71 -0.77 -6.01
N SER A 303 -46.10 0.31 -6.68
CA SER A 303 -45.27 1.01 -7.65
C SER A 303 -44.09 1.66 -6.93
N PHE A 304 -42.90 1.07 -7.05
CA PHE A 304 -41.66 1.78 -6.84
C PHE A 304 -41.36 2.59 -8.11
N GLU A 305 -41.68 3.89 -8.08
CA GLU A 305 -41.09 4.85 -9.02
C GLU A 305 -39.62 5.06 -8.63
N LEU A 306 -38.74 4.77 -9.59
CA LEU A 306 -37.32 5.11 -9.61
C LEU A 306 -37.13 6.44 -10.33
#